data_AF-A0A956MZK5-F1
#
_entry.id   AF-A0A956MZK5-F1
#
_cell.length_a   1.000
_cell.length_b   1.000
_cell.length_c   1.000
_cell.angle_alpha   90.00
_cell.angle_beta   90.00
_cell.angle_gamma   90.00
#
_symmetry.space_group_name_H-M   'P 1'
#
loop_
_entity.id
_entity.type
_entity.pdbx_description
1 polymer ?
#
loop_
_entity_poly.entity_id
_entity_poly.type
_entity_poly.pdbx_seq_one_letter_code
_entity_poly.pdbx_strand_id
1 'polypeptide(L)'
;FQDASLEDMALLYPISIEEFANIQGVSKGKAMRYGQKFSEAIKKYVQENEIDRPDDFVMRTMANKSSDKIKIIQAIDKKLPLKDLAKSLNLNRQELLDEIETIVNSGTKLNISYAVEEALDEDLAEEIYDYFKESETDDLSTALEEFEGEDIDLEEIQIVRIKFMSENAN
;
A
#
# COMPACT_ATOMS: atom_id res chain seq x y z
N PHE A 1 35.54 7.28 -4.14
CA PHE A 1 34.47 7.08 -5.15
C PHE A 1 34.74 7.98 -6.35
N GLN A 2 34.06 7.80 -7.49
CA GLN A 2 34.18 8.71 -8.64
C GLN A 2 33.30 9.95 -8.42
N ASP A 3 33.53 11.03 -9.16
CA ASP A 3 32.81 12.29 -9.00
C ASP A 3 31.29 12.11 -9.13
N ALA A 4 30.82 11.38 -10.14
CA ALA A 4 29.39 11.07 -10.30
C ALA A 4 28.80 10.34 -9.07
N SER A 5 29.55 9.42 -8.45
CA SER A 5 29.11 8.75 -7.22
C SER A 5 29.11 9.70 -6.02
N LEU A 6 30.04 10.66 -5.97
CA LEU A 6 30.11 11.65 -4.87
C LEU A 6 29.00 12.68 -4.99
N GLU A 7 28.66 13.11 -6.21
CA GLU A 7 27.50 13.96 -6.48
C GLU A 7 26.20 13.27 -6.05
N ASP A 8 26.03 12.01 -6.42
CA ASP A 8 24.86 11.20 -6.04
C ASP A 8 24.78 11.00 -4.51
N MET A 9 25.92 10.78 -3.83
CA MET A 9 26.00 10.75 -2.36
C MET A 9 25.62 12.08 -1.71
N ALA A 10 25.93 13.22 -2.33
CA ALA A 10 25.59 14.54 -1.83
C ALA A 10 24.11 14.90 -2.03
N LEU A 11 23.41 14.18 -2.91
CA LEU A 11 21.97 14.31 -3.11
C LEU A 11 21.17 13.38 -2.20
N LEU A 12 21.59 12.11 -2.11
CA LEU A 12 20.85 11.05 -1.43
C LEU A 12 21.23 10.87 0.04
N TYR A 13 22.42 11.34 0.44
CA TYR A 13 22.96 11.21 1.79
C TYR A 13 22.86 9.78 2.35
N PRO A 14 23.51 8.77 1.73
CA PRO A 14 23.46 7.41 2.24
C PRO A 14 24.17 7.32 3.61
N ILE A 15 23.50 6.72 4.59
CA ILE A 15 24.01 6.53 5.97
C ILE A 15 24.17 5.06 6.37
N SER A 16 23.84 4.12 5.47
CA SER A 16 24.03 2.68 5.67
C SER A 16 24.73 2.03 4.47
N ILE A 17 25.37 0.88 4.70
CA ILE A 17 26.07 0.15 3.62
C ILE A 17 25.10 -0.28 2.51
N GLU A 18 23.86 -0.57 2.87
CA GLU A 18 22.80 -0.95 1.94
C GLU A 18 22.42 0.21 1.03
N GLU A 19 22.23 1.41 1.57
CA GLU A 19 21.99 2.62 0.77
C GLU A 19 23.18 2.95 -0.14
N PHE A 20 24.42 2.72 0.33
CA PHE A 20 25.61 2.86 -0.52
C PHE A 20 25.61 1.92 -1.73
N ALA A 21 24.97 0.76 -1.64
CA ALA A 21 24.87 -0.14 -2.78
C ALA A 21 23.88 0.36 -3.86
N ASN A 22 23.04 1.35 -3.55
CA ASN A 22 22.11 1.98 -4.48
C ASN A 22 22.72 3.21 -5.18
N ILE A 23 23.90 3.69 -4.74
CA ILE A 23 24.59 4.82 -5.36
C ILE A 23 25.19 4.45 -6.70
N GLN A 24 24.99 5.32 -7.70
CA GLN A 24 25.50 5.11 -9.05
C GLN A 24 27.03 4.89 -9.05
N GLY A 25 27.48 3.79 -9.65
CA GLY A 25 28.91 3.44 -9.77
C GLY A 25 29.54 2.82 -8.51
N VAL A 26 28.74 2.58 -7.46
CA VAL A 26 29.14 1.88 -6.24
C VAL A 26 28.70 0.43 -6.31
N SER A 27 29.67 -0.48 -6.45
CA SER A 27 29.40 -1.91 -6.33
C SER A 27 29.35 -2.34 -4.86
N LYS A 28 28.69 -3.47 -4.55
CA LYS A 28 28.65 -4.08 -3.20
C LYS A 28 30.05 -4.19 -2.55
N GLY A 29 31.06 -4.58 -3.32
CA GLY A 29 32.44 -4.66 -2.82
C GLY A 29 33.05 -3.30 -2.45
N LYS A 30 32.75 -2.24 -3.21
CA LYS A 30 33.18 -0.87 -2.86
C LYS A 30 32.40 -0.33 -1.66
N ALA A 31 31.10 -0.62 -1.57
CA ALA A 31 30.27 -0.26 -0.43
C ALA A 31 30.80 -0.90 0.87
N MET A 32 31.08 -2.20 0.88
CA MET A 32 31.65 -2.87 2.05
C MET A 32 33.06 -2.34 2.41
N ARG A 33 33.90 -2.09 1.41
CA ARG A 33 35.31 -1.71 1.63
C ARG A 33 35.50 -0.25 2.05
N TYR A 34 34.65 0.65 1.55
CA TYR A 34 34.82 2.10 1.72
C TYR A 34 33.58 2.81 2.26
N GLY A 35 32.39 2.22 2.10
CA GLY A 35 31.11 2.83 2.47
C GLY A 35 31.01 3.16 3.95
N GLN A 36 31.56 2.35 4.85
CA GLN A 36 31.41 2.57 6.30
C GLN A 36 31.94 3.93 6.78
N LYS A 37 33.14 4.33 6.31
CA LYS A 37 33.71 5.63 6.69
C LYS A 37 32.91 6.80 6.11
N PHE A 38 32.40 6.64 4.89
CA PHE A 38 31.59 7.67 4.26
C PHE A 38 30.21 7.75 4.92
N SER A 39 29.56 6.62 5.22
CA SER A 39 28.26 6.58 5.89
C SER A 39 28.32 7.22 7.26
N GLU A 40 29.37 6.99 8.04
CA GLU A 40 29.57 7.65 9.34
C GLU A 40 29.74 9.17 9.20
N ALA A 41 30.54 9.62 8.23
CA ALA A 41 30.75 11.05 7.99
C ALA A 41 29.48 11.75 7.49
N ILE A 42 28.77 11.14 6.54
CA ILE A 42 27.50 11.64 6.01
C ILE A 42 26.44 11.65 7.10
N LYS A 43 26.32 10.57 7.89
CA LYS A 43 25.39 10.48 9.02
C LYS A 43 25.62 11.60 10.04
N LYS A 44 26.89 11.86 10.39
CA LYS A 44 27.24 12.95 11.27
C LYS A 44 26.82 14.31 10.67
N TYR A 45 27.14 14.55 9.40
CA TYR A 45 26.77 15.79 8.72
C TYR A 45 25.24 16.00 8.66
N VAL A 46 24.48 14.96 8.33
CA VAL A 46 23.01 14.97 8.33
C VAL A 46 22.46 15.32 9.71
N GLN A 47 22.98 14.69 10.77
CA GLN A 47 22.53 14.93 12.14
C GLN A 47 22.87 16.34 12.62
N GLU A 48 24.08 16.83 12.36
CA GLU A 48 24.53 18.15 12.80
C GLU A 48 23.80 19.30 12.09
N ASN A 49 23.32 19.06 10.88
CA ASN A 49 22.65 20.08 10.06
C ASN A 49 21.14 19.83 9.90
N GLU A 50 20.58 18.86 10.64
CA GLU A 50 19.15 18.50 10.62
C GLU A 50 18.61 18.30 9.18
N ILE A 51 19.39 17.60 8.34
CA ILE A 51 19.04 17.40 6.93
C ILE A 51 17.97 16.31 6.83
N ASP A 52 16.82 16.66 6.25
CA ASP A 52 15.82 15.68 5.87
C ASP A 52 16.24 14.94 4.58
N ARG A 53 16.43 13.63 4.69
CA ARG A 53 16.93 12.79 3.58
C ARG A 53 15.79 12.22 2.75
N PRO A 54 15.94 12.10 1.41
CA PRO A 54 14.92 11.50 0.54
C PRO A 54 14.48 10.10 1.01
N ASP A 55 15.45 9.24 1.34
CA ASP A 55 15.19 7.87 1.77
C ASP A 55 14.48 7.81 3.14
N ASP A 56 14.65 8.80 4.01
CA ASP A 56 13.97 8.86 5.31
C ASP A 56 12.48 9.17 5.15
N PHE A 57 12.08 9.92 4.12
CA PHE A 57 10.67 10.10 3.77
C PHE A 57 10.09 8.80 3.19
N VAL A 58 10.83 8.13 2.28
CA VAL A 58 10.39 6.87 1.69
C VAL A 58 10.23 5.79 2.77
N MET A 59 11.21 5.62 3.66
CA MET A 59 11.10 4.68 4.77
C MET A 59 9.94 5.01 5.71
N ARG A 60 9.73 6.29 6.06
CA ARG A 60 8.58 6.70 6.88
C ARG A 60 7.25 6.39 6.18
N THR A 61 7.13 6.66 4.88
CA THR A 61 5.91 6.33 4.13
C THR A 61 5.66 4.83 4.05
N MET A 62 6.68 4.01 3.79
CA MET A 62 6.55 2.54 3.76
C MET A 62 6.23 1.96 5.15
N ALA A 63 6.86 2.47 6.20
CA ALA A 63 6.58 2.07 7.58
C ALA A 63 5.15 2.41 7.99
N ASN A 64 4.67 3.61 7.61
CA ASN A 64 3.29 4.02 7.85
C ASN A 64 2.32 3.12 7.08
N LYS A 65 2.55 2.85 5.79
CA LYS A 65 1.71 1.91 5.01
C LYS A 65 1.65 0.51 5.64
N SER A 66 2.78 -0.03 6.08
CA SER A 66 2.82 -1.33 6.77
C SER A 66 2.04 -1.30 8.09
N SER A 67 2.20 -0.23 8.88
CA SER A 67 1.44 -0.04 10.13
C SER A 67 -0.06 0.11 9.87
N ASP A 68 -0.44 0.81 8.81
CA ASP A 68 -1.84 1.07 8.49
C ASP A 68 -2.52 -0.21 8.00
N LYS A 69 -1.83 -1.06 7.22
CA LYS A 69 -2.34 -2.40 6.87
C LYS A 69 -2.65 -3.24 8.10
N ILE A 70 -1.77 -3.25 9.10
CA ILE A 70 -2.01 -3.97 10.36
C ILE A 70 -3.25 -3.42 11.07
N LYS A 71 -3.42 -2.09 11.12
CA LYS A 71 -4.61 -1.47 11.74
C LYS A 71 -5.88 -1.80 10.96
N ILE A 72 -5.83 -1.81 9.63
CA ILE A 72 -6.95 -2.18 8.76
C ILE A 72 -7.40 -3.61 9.04
N ILE A 73 -6.47 -4.58 9.07
CA ILE A 73 -6.78 -5.98 9.40
C ILE A 73 -7.46 -6.07 10.77
N GLN A 74 -6.88 -5.45 11.80
CA GLN A 74 -7.44 -5.48 13.15
C GLN A 74 -8.81 -4.78 13.29
N ALA A 75 -9.04 -3.72 12.50
CA ALA A 75 -10.31 -3.00 12.49
C ALA A 75 -11.40 -3.81 11.80
N ILE A 76 -11.07 -4.48 10.69
CA ILE A 76 -11.98 -5.39 9.98
C ILE A 76 -12.34 -6.60 10.85
N ASP A 77 -11.37 -7.19 11.56
CA ASP A 77 -11.64 -8.29 12.51
C ASP A 77 -12.62 -7.88 13.63
N LYS A 78 -12.59 -6.59 14.02
CA LYS A 78 -13.51 -6.00 14.99
C LYS A 78 -14.80 -5.48 14.37
N LYS A 79 -14.97 -5.61 13.05
CA LYS A 79 -16.10 -5.11 12.26
C LYS A 79 -16.35 -3.62 12.48
N LEU A 80 -15.29 -2.81 12.54
CA LEU A 80 -15.42 -1.37 12.64
C LEU A 80 -15.96 -0.79 11.32
N PRO A 81 -16.89 0.18 11.35
CA PRO A 81 -17.38 0.82 10.13
C PRO A 81 -16.23 1.39 9.30
N LEU A 82 -16.20 1.09 8.00
CA LEU A 82 -15.10 1.52 7.11
C LEU A 82 -14.94 3.05 7.09
N LYS A 83 -16.04 3.78 7.23
CA LYS A 83 -16.04 5.25 7.31
C LYS A 83 -15.24 5.77 8.52
N ASP A 84 -15.33 5.08 9.66
CA ASP A 84 -14.60 5.48 10.87
C ASP A 84 -13.14 5.04 10.80
N LEU A 85 -12.88 3.87 10.20
CA LEU A 85 -11.52 3.42 9.90
C LEU A 85 -10.79 4.39 8.97
N ALA A 86 -11.41 4.79 7.86
CA ALA A 86 -10.84 5.74 6.89
C ALA A 86 -10.43 7.05 7.59
N LYS A 87 -11.33 7.62 8.40
CA LYS A 87 -11.03 8.82 9.20
C LYS A 87 -9.86 8.62 10.16
N SER A 88 -9.80 7.48 10.84
CA SER A 88 -8.73 7.20 11.82
C SER A 88 -7.34 7.09 11.17
N LEU A 89 -7.29 6.76 9.87
CA LEU A 89 -6.08 6.63 9.08
C LEU A 89 -5.81 7.87 8.19
N ASN A 90 -6.67 8.88 8.23
CA ASN A 90 -6.66 10.03 7.31
C ASN A 90 -6.68 9.62 5.83
N LEU A 91 -7.43 8.56 5.52
CA LEU A 91 -7.68 8.10 4.16
C LEU A 91 -9.09 8.53 3.74
N ASN A 92 -9.29 8.74 2.44
CA ASN A 92 -10.62 8.74 1.86
C ASN A 92 -11.13 7.29 1.68
N ARG A 93 -12.38 7.13 1.23
CA ARG A 93 -13.02 5.81 1.13
C ARG A 93 -12.36 4.94 0.05
N GLN A 94 -12.15 5.47 -1.15
CA GLN A 94 -11.40 4.82 -2.23
C GLN A 94 -10.00 4.37 -1.77
N GLU A 95 -9.22 5.24 -1.13
CA GLU A 95 -7.88 4.91 -0.64
C GLU A 95 -7.89 3.77 0.39
N LEU A 96 -8.91 3.71 1.25
CA LEU A 96 -9.09 2.61 2.19
C LEU A 96 -9.42 1.30 1.44
N LEU A 97 -10.32 1.34 0.46
CA LEU A 97 -10.68 0.16 -0.35
C LEU A 97 -9.47 -0.38 -1.10
N ASP A 98 -8.64 0.49 -1.69
CA ASP A 98 -7.41 0.11 -2.38
C ASP A 98 -6.38 -0.57 -1.45
N GLU A 99 -6.25 -0.08 -0.21
CA GLU A 99 -5.37 -0.73 0.79
C GLU A 99 -5.95 -2.07 1.27
N ILE A 100 -7.28 -2.18 1.43
CA ILE A 100 -7.94 -3.46 1.76
C ILE A 100 -7.73 -4.47 0.62
N GLU A 101 -7.93 -4.05 -0.63
CA GLU A 101 -7.69 -4.86 -1.80
C GLU A 101 -6.22 -5.32 -1.88
N THR A 102 -5.28 -4.42 -1.59
CA THR A 102 -3.85 -4.77 -1.51
C THR A 102 -3.58 -5.84 -0.45
N ILE A 103 -4.28 -5.80 0.69
CA ILE A 103 -4.17 -6.82 1.75
C ILE A 103 -4.74 -8.16 1.28
N VAL A 104 -5.91 -8.16 0.65
CA VAL A 104 -6.53 -9.38 0.09
C VAL A 104 -5.63 -10.00 -0.98
N ASN A 105 -5.12 -9.20 -1.91
CA ASN A 105 -4.20 -9.63 -2.97
C ASN A 105 -2.86 -10.17 -2.43
N SER A 106 -2.49 -9.82 -1.19
CA SER A 106 -1.34 -10.43 -0.50
C SER A 106 -1.62 -11.82 0.09
N GLY A 107 -2.84 -12.33 -0.06
CA GLY A 107 -3.29 -13.63 0.45
C GLY A 107 -3.89 -13.60 1.86
N THR A 108 -4.12 -12.41 2.41
CA THR A 108 -4.74 -12.28 3.74
C THR A 108 -6.25 -12.32 3.60
N LYS A 109 -6.89 -13.33 4.22
CA LYS A 109 -8.35 -13.43 4.27
C LYS A 109 -8.92 -12.41 5.24
N LEU A 110 -9.82 -11.59 4.74
CA LEU A 110 -10.55 -10.56 5.47
C LEU A 110 -12.06 -10.80 5.36
N ASN A 111 -12.77 -10.77 6.48
CA ASN A 111 -14.23 -10.82 6.46
C ASN A 111 -14.80 -9.40 6.41
N ILE A 112 -15.18 -8.96 5.21
CA ILE A 112 -15.77 -7.64 4.99
C ILE A 112 -17.29 -7.69 4.70
N SER A 113 -17.96 -8.81 4.98
CA SER A 113 -19.40 -8.97 4.68
C SER A 113 -20.26 -7.89 5.34
N TYR A 114 -19.90 -7.48 6.57
CA TYR A 114 -20.61 -6.41 7.27
C TYR A 114 -20.57 -5.06 6.54
N ALA A 115 -19.51 -4.82 5.75
CA ALA A 115 -19.36 -3.59 5.00
C ALA A 115 -20.14 -3.65 3.68
N VAL A 116 -20.26 -4.84 3.08
CA VAL A 116 -21.15 -5.09 1.94
C VAL A 116 -22.61 -4.90 2.36
N GLU A 117 -23.01 -5.51 3.48
CA GLU A 117 -24.36 -5.39 4.07
C GLU A 117 -24.74 -3.93 4.43
N GLU A 118 -23.75 -3.06 4.71
CA GLU A 118 -23.98 -1.64 4.97
C GLU A 118 -24.10 -0.82 3.66
N ALA A 119 -23.44 -1.26 2.59
CA ALA A 119 -23.36 -0.53 1.34
C ALA A 119 -24.50 -0.86 0.38
N LEU A 120 -24.88 -2.13 0.29
CA LEU A 120 -25.78 -2.65 -0.75
C LEU A 120 -26.91 -3.48 -0.13
N ASP A 121 -28.04 -3.56 -0.84
CA ASP A 121 -29.06 -4.56 -0.54
C ASP A 121 -28.57 -5.97 -0.85
N GLU A 122 -29.18 -6.96 -0.19
CA GLU A 122 -28.73 -8.35 -0.25
C GLU A 122 -28.85 -8.94 -1.65
N ASP A 123 -29.91 -8.60 -2.38
CA ASP A 123 -30.18 -9.12 -3.73
C ASP A 123 -29.12 -8.59 -4.72
N LEU A 124 -28.89 -7.27 -4.74
CA LEU A 124 -27.87 -6.66 -5.60
C LEU A 124 -26.45 -7.12 -5.24
N ALA A 125 -26.15 -7.26 -3.95
CA ALA A 125 -24.85 -7.78 -3.52
C ALA A 125 -24.61 -9.24 -3.96
N GLU A 126 -25.66 -10.07 -3.97
CA GLU A 126 -25.59 -11.45 -4.47
C GLU A 126 -25.40 -11.47 -6.00
N GLU A 127 -26.11 -10.64 -6.75
CA GLU A 127 -25.96 -10.52 -8.21
C GLU A 127 -24.54 -10.12 -8.62
N ILE A 128 -23.96 -9.10 -7.96
CA ILE A 128 -22.59 -8.66 -8.23
C ILE A 128 -21.58 -9.75 -7.83
N TYR A 129 -21.84 -10.47 -6.74
CA TYR A 129 -20.97 -11.56 -6.31
C TYR A 129 -20.97 -12.71 -7.33
N ASP A 130 -22.13 -13.09 -7.83
CA ASP A 130 -22.26 -14.12 -8.87
C ASP A 130 -21.66 -13.67 -10.21
N TYR A 131 -21.77 -12.37 -10.55
CA TYR A 131 -21.05 -11.81 -11.70
C TYR A 131 -19.53 -12.09 -11.61
N PHE A 132 -18.88 -11.77 -10.48
CA PHE A 132 -17.43 -12.00 -10.34
C PHE A 132 -17.04 -13.48 -10.32
N LYS A 133 -17.98 -14.37 -9.95
CA LYS A 133 -17.79 -15.82 -9.95
C LYS A 133 -17.84 -16.43 -11.34
N GLU A 134 -18.65 -15.86 -12.23
CA GLU A 134 -18.83 -16.35 -13.61
C GLU A 134 -17.98 -15.60 -14.64
N SER A 135 -17.59 -14.36 -14.34
CA SER A 135 -16.82 -13.50 -15.24
C SER A 135 -15.38 -13.98 -15.44
N GLU A 136 -14.86 -13.79 -16.65
CA GLU A 136 -13.45 -13.99 -16.98
C GLU A 136 -12.57 -12.78 -16.61
N THR A 137 -13.19 -11.67 -16.22
CA THR A 137 -12.52 -10.42 -15.83
C THR A 137 -13.03 -9.90 -14.50
N ASP A 138 -12.11 -9.36 -13.71
CA ASP A 138 -12.38 -8.71 -12.44
C ASP A 138 -12.24 -7.18 -12.55
N ASP A 139 -12.25 -6.63 -13.77
CA ASP A 139 -12.16 -5.18 -14.01
C ASP A 139 -13.43 -4.46 -13.52
N LEU A 140 -13.24 -3.45 -12.68
CA LEU A 140 -14.34 -2.71 -12.06
C LEU A 140 -15.15 -1.88 -13.05
N SER A 141 -14.53 -1.37 -14.12
CA SER A 141 -15.24 -0.56 -15.11
C SER A 141 -16.17 -1.43 -15.95
N THR A 142 -15.66 -2.60 -16.36
CA THR A 142 -16.42 -3.61 -17.08
C THR A 142 -17.57 -4.13 -16.23
N ALA A 143 -17.34 -4.37 -14.93
CA ALA A 143 -18.39 -4.74 -14.00
C ALA A 143 -19.46 -3.64 -13.91
N LEU A 144 -19.06 -2.38 -13.76
CA LEU A 144 -20.01 -1.25 -13.69
C LEU A 144 -20.87 -1.11 -14.95
N GLU A 145 -20.31 -1.35 -16.14
CA GLU A 145 -21.06 -1.35 -17.42
C GLU A 145 -22.21 -2.37 -17.43
N GLU A 146 -22.02 -3.55 -16.82
CA GLU A 146 -23.06 -4.60 -16.72
C GLU A 146 -24.19 -4.22 -15.76
N PHE A 147 -23.92 -3.34 -14.79
CA PHE A 147 -24.90 -2.87 -13.81
C PHE A 147 -25.35 -1.41 -14.05
N GLU A 148 -25.16 -0.85 -15.25
CA GLU A 148 -25.55 0.54 -15.59
C GLU A 148 -27.03 0.89 -15.35
N GLY A 149 -27.91 -0.12 -15.22
CA GLY A 149 -29.32 0.04 -14.92
C GLY A 149 -29.66 0.19 -13.43
N GLU A 150 -28.70 -0.11 -12.55
CA GLU A 150 -28.85 -0.05 -11.09
C GLU A 150 -28.28 1.27 -10.54
N ASP A 151 -28.81 1.74 -9.40
CA ASP A 151 -28.29 2.95 -8.71
C ASP A 151 -27.07 2.58 -7.86
N ILE A 152 -25.97 2.25 -8.54
CA ILE A 152 -24.73 1.73 -7.94
C ILE A 152 -23.50 2.49 -8.44
N ASP A 153 -22.51 2.65 -7.55
CA ASP A 153 -21.21 3.22 -7.87
C ASP A 153 -20.06 2.20 -7.90
N LEU A 154 -18.88 2.68 -8.33
CA LEU A 154 -17.69 1.85 -8.46
C LEU A 154 -17.17 1.35 -7.10
N GLU A 155 -17.32 2.13 -6.03
CA GLU A 155 -16.89 1.73 -4.68
C GLU A 155 -17.74 0.58 -4.15
N GLU A 156 -19.03 0.57 -4.46
CA GLU A 156 -19.98 -0.49 -4.14
C GLU A 156 -19.70 -1.78 -4.92
N ILE A 157 -19.36 -1.69 -6.20
CA ILE A 157 -18.89 -2.88 -6.94
C ILE A 157 -17.55 -3.37 -6.37
N GLN A 158 -16.64 -2.45 -6.04
CA GLN A 158 -15.34 -2.79 -5.47
C GLN A 158 -15.47 -3.53 -4.14
N ILE A 159 -16.41 -3.13 -3.26
CA ILE A 159 -16.57 -3.78 -1.95
C ILE A 159 -17.03 -5.23 -2.08
N VAL A 160 -17.93 -5.53 -3.04
CA VAL A 160 -18.34 -6.92 -3.33
C VAL A 160 -17.20 -7.70 -3.96
N ARG A 161 -16.45 -7.09 -4.89
CA ARG A 161 -15.27 -7.73 -5.49
C ARG A 161 -14.22 -8.09 -4.44
N ILE A 162 -13.93 -7.20 -3.50
CA ILE A 162 -12.98 -7.48 -2.40
C ILE A 162 -13.47 -8.67 -1.57
N LYS A 163 -14.78 -8.76 -1.29
CA LYS A 163 -15.37 -9.90 -0.56
C LYS A 163 -15.14 -11.20 -1.36
N PHE A 164 -15.48 -11.19 -2.64
CA PHE A 164 -15.25 -12.32 -3.55
C PHE A 164 -13.79 -12.76 -3.56
N MET A 165 -12.86 -11.82 -3.77
CA MET A 165 -11.42 -12.09 -3.80
C MET A 165 -10.93 -12.66 -2.46
N SER A 166 -11.43 -12.15 -1.33
CA SER A 166 -11.05 -12.61 0.00
C SER A 166 -11.53 -14.03 0.32
N GLU A 167 -12.75 -14.38 -0.10
CA GLU A 167 -13.32 -15.72 0.09
C GLU A 167 -12.67 -16.76 -0.83
N ASN A 168 -12.29 -16.34 -2.05
CA ASN A 168 -11.70 -17.21 -3.06
C ASN A 168 -10.16 -17.17 -3.10
N ALA A 169 -9.51 -16.32 -2.29
CA ALA A 169 -8.06 -16.31 -2.14
C ALA A 169 -7.57 -17.67 -1.61
N ASN A 170 -6.88 -18.44 -2.47
CA ASN A 170 -6.03 -19.58 -2.12
C ASN A 170 -4.87 -19.69 -3.13
#